data_AF-A0A0K2YH81-F1
#
_entry.id   AF-A0A0K2YH81-F1
#
_cell.length_a   1.000
_cell.length_b   1.000
_cell.length_c   1.000
_cell.angle_alpha   90.00
_cell.angle_beta   90.00
_cell.angle_gamma   90.00
#
_symmetry.space_group_name_H-M   'P 1'
#
loop_
_entity.id
_entity.type
_entity.pdbx_description
1 polymer ?
#
loop_
_entity_poly.entity_id
_entity_poly.type
_entity_poly.pdbx_seq_one_letter_code
_entity_poly.pdbx_strand_id
1 'polypeptide(L)'
;MHDSLSRPVGPYSSGPPADALAVHIPDLERFGLAQLWRALVVGTVIAACALFATVTKPFTRRNMGWADAASEGVVNGFEFLGPTFVKLGQLMASSSGMFPPALANACLRCLDDVPPVPAAQARAVVEADLGHPIGELFAEFDDRPLAAASVAQVHACVLPDGRQAVIKVQRPGIRHRMLLDLRTAYWGARKLERLHDFFRIANATAIIRDLHNATMTELNSAVEADRQTRFRDALWTFGDNKGVTAPEVYWPYCGPHVICMERMHGIPFDRIESDESVDTRMLIRRGVKAWIEAITIHGPFHGDVHAGNLWLLDDGRVSLLDFGIVGELPEVWRSILRDMFHATLIDGDYSAVARGIRSLGYTSDLDATDAEIGAQVGAVLAPVFANDLGELKLSSLIGALVTIGRQWGVASPEELVLFGKQLGYFERYATRMAPGWVMGTDLYLFRNVFPDEVAARAEQLGVTLPED
;
A
#
# COMPACT_ATOMS: atom_id res chain seq x y z
N MET A 1 38.38 -15.18 25.36
CA MET A 1 38.36 -13.79 24.85
C MET A 1 38.89 -13.81 23.43
N HIS A 2 38.04 -14.15 22.46
CA HIS A 2 38.31 -13.75 21.08
C HIS A 2 37.71 -12.37 20.94
N ASP A 3 38.59 -11.41 20.67
CA ASP A 3 38.26 -10.05 20.37
C ASP A 3 37.27 -10.07 19.19
N SER A 4 36.01 -9.75 19.47
CA SER A 4 34.99 -9.57 18.45
C SER A 4 35.38 -8.33 17.68
N LEU A 5 36.19 -8.50 16.63
CA LEU A 5 36.28 -7.53 15.55
C LEU A 5 34.83 -7.13 15.24
N SER A 6 34.50 -5.88 15.55
CA SER A 6 33.16 -5.34 15.36
C SER A 6 32.76 -5.65 13.94
N ARG A 7 31.79 -6.56 13.77
CA ARG A 7 31.32 -6.97 12.45
C ARG A 7 30.93 -5.70 11.68
N PRO A 8 31.19 -5.62 10.37
CA PRO A 8 30.78 -4.46 9.58
C PRO A 8 29.27 -4.29 9.72
N VAL A 9 28.86 -3.12 10.20
CA VAL A 9 27.46 -2.74 10.37
C VAL A 9 27.21 -1.44 9.64
N GLY A 10 26.05 -1.35 9.00
CA GLY A 10 25.57 -0.17 8.32
C GLY A 10 25.19 0.98 9.27
N PRO A 11 24.83 2.14 8.71
CA PRO A 11 24.59 3.36 9.45
C PRO A 11 23.38 3.28 10.39
N TYR A 12 22.46 2.33 10.20
CA TYR A 12 21.25 2.16 11.01
C TYR A 12 21.36 1.02 12.04
N SER A 13 22.58 0.60 12.42
CA SER A 13 22.79 -0.55 13.32
C SER A 13 22.08 -0.46 14.67
N SER A 14 21.82 0.75 15.16
CA SER A 14 21.12 1.01 16.42
C SER A 14 19.66 1.43 16.21
N GLY A 15 19.11 1.14 15.02
CA GLY A 15 17.88 1.73 14.51
C GLY A 15 18.15 2.97 13.63
N PRO A 16 17.12 3.47 12.93
CA PRO A 16 17.26 4.64 12.07
C PRO A 16 17.38 5.91 12.94
N PRO A 17 18.29 6.84 12.61
CA PRO A 17 18.35 8.12 13.31
C PRO A 17 17.09 8.95 12.99
N ALA A 18 16.72 9.86 13.89
CA ALA A 18 15.44 10.58 13.78
C ALA A 18 15.31 11.41 12.48
N ASP A 19 16.43 11.90 11.95
CA ASP A 19 16.48 12.61 10.66
C ASP A 19 16.22 11.68 9.48
N ALA A 20 16.63 10.41 9.55
CA ALA A 20 16.33 9.42 8.51
C ALA A 20 14.83 9.11 8.43
N LEU A 21 14.10 9.22 9.54
CA LEU A 21 12.64 9.04 9.58
C LEU A 21 11.87 10.26 9.05
N ALA A 22 12.54 11.41 8.87
CA ALA A 22 11.89 12.60 8.32
C ALA A 22 11.72 12.48 6.80
N VAL A 23 10.48 12.56 6.32
CA VAL A 23 10.20 12.59 4.87
C VAL A 23 10.48 13.99 4.32
N HIS A 24 11.62 14.14 3.66
CA HIS A 24 11.97 15.38 2.97
C HIS A 24 11.30 15.46 1.59
N ILE A 25 10.25 16.28 1.50
CA ILE A 25 9.46 16.53 0.30
C ILE A 25 10.02 17.75 -0.47
N PRO A 26 10.74 17.58 -1.58
CA PRO A 26 11.37 18.70 -2.30
C PRO A 26 10.32 19.53 -3.05
N ASP A 27 10.56 20.81 -3.22
CA ASP A 27 9.61 21.68 -3.94
C ASP A 27 9.35 21.24 -5.40
N LEU A 28 8.07 21.15 -5.77
CA LEU A 28 7.57 20.83 -7.12
C LEU A 28 7.60 22.01 -8.07
N GLU A 29 7.62 23.25 -7.57
CA GLU A 29 7.46 24.44 -8.42
C GLU A 29 8.73 24.81 -9.18
N ARG A 30 9.87 24.21 -8.82
CA ARG A 30 11.15 24.44 -9.48
C ARG A 30 11.11 23.96 -10.93
N PHE A 31 11.26 24.91 -11.85
CA PHE A 31 11.31 24.67 -13.27
C PHE A 31 12.56 25.29 -13.90
N GLY A 32 13.27 24.52 -14.71
CA GLY A 32 14.46 24.95 -15.42
C GLY A 32 14.70 24.13 -16.68
N LEU A 33 15.91 24.25 -17.23
CA LEU A 33 16.31 23.59 -18.47
C LEU A 33 16.18 22.06 -18.41
N ALA A 34 16.44 21.46 -17.24
CA ALA A 34 16.28 20.02 -17.05
C ALA A 34 14.83 19.56 -17.24
N GLN A 35 13.85 20.29 -16.69
CA GLN A 35 12.42 19.99 -16.84
C GLN A 35 11.95 20.23 -18.28
N LEU A 36 12.41 21.31 -18.92
CA LEU A 36 12.11 21.56 -20.34
C LEU A 36 12.61 20.43 -21.24
N TRP A 37 13.88 20.03 -21.05
CA TRP A 37 14.46 18.91 -21.77
C TRP A 37 13.70 17.61 -21.50
N ARG A 38 13.37 17.34 -20.23
CA ARG A 38 12.61 16.16 -19.86
C ARG A 38 11.21 16.16 -20.48
N ALA A 39 10.51 17.30 -20.51
CA ALA A 39 9.22 17.42 -21.18
C ALA A 39 9.31 17.07 -22.67
N LEU A 40 10.35 17.56 -23.36
CA LEU A 40 10.59 17.24 -24.76
C LEU A 40 10.87 15.75 -24.96
N VAL A 41 11.72 15.14 -24.12
CA VAL A 41 12.00 13.70 -24.16
C VAL A 41 10.72 12.89 -23.95
N VAL A 42 9.93 13.22 -22.92
CA VAL A 42 8.67 12.54 -22.60
C VAL A 42 7.69 12.62 -23.77
N GLY A 43 7.45 13.82 -24.30
CA GLY A 43 6.56 14.03 -25.44
C GLY A 43 7.03 13.27 -26.69
N THR A 44 8.34 13.29 -26.96
CA THR A 44 8.93 12.59 -28.11
C THR A 44 8.80 11.09 -27.99
N VAL A 45 9.11 10.51 -26.83
CA VAL A 45 9.04 9.06 -26.60
C VAL A 45 7.59 8.58 -26.72
N ILE A 46 6.64 9.24 -26.04
CA ILE A 46 5.23 8.85 -26.09
C ILE A 46 4.70 8.93 -27.53
N ALA A 47 4.99 10.03 -28.25
CA ALA A 47 4.56 10.19 -29.63
C ALA A 47 5.19 9.15 -30.56
N ALA A 48 6.50 8.88 -30.42
CA ALA A 48 7.21 7.91 -31.25
C ALA A 48 6.69 6.49 -31.01
N CYS A 49 6.48 6.08 -29.75
CA CYS A 49 5.96 4.75 -29.44
C CYS A 49 4.51 4.57 -29.89
N ALA A 50 3.65 5.58 -29.72
CA ALA A 50 2.27 5.56 -30.24
C ALA A 50 2.24 5.50 -31.78
N LEU A 51 3.08 6.29 -32.46
CA LEU A 51 3.20 6.27 -33.91
C LEU A 51 3.73 4.91 -34.41
N PHE A 52 4.77 4.37 -33.78
CA PHE A 52 5.33 3.07 -34.16
C PHE A 52 4.31 1.94 -34.01
N ALA A 53 3.56 1.89 -32.90
CA ALA A 53 2.54 0.88 -32.68
C ALA A 53 1.40 0.97 -33.71
N THR A 54 0.96 2.19 -34.04
CA THR A 54 -0.10 2.41 -35.05
C THR A 54 0.37 2.09 -36.48
N VAL A 55 1.60 2.45 -36.85
CA VAL A 55 2.16 2.17 -38.18
C VAL A 55 2.45 0.68 -38.40
N THR A 56 2.88 -0.04 -37.34
CA THR A 56 3.18 -1.49 -37.44
C THR A 56 1.95 -2.39 -37.30
N LYS A 57 0.84 -1.90 -36.72
CA LYS A 57 -0.45 -2.58 -36.58
C LYS A 57 -0.88 -3.43 -37.79
N PRO A 58 -0.89 -2.95 -39.06
CA PRO A 58 -1.33 -3.76 -40.21
C PRO A 58 -0.47 -5.01 -40.47
N PHE A 59 0.74 -5.07 -39.92
CA PHE A 59 1.69 -6.17 -40.08
C PHE A 59 1.74 -7.10 -38.87
N THR A 60 1.59 -6.56 -37.65
CA THR A 60 1.79 -7.32 -36.40
C THR A 60 0.50 -7.69 -35.68
N ARG A 61 -0.58 -6.89 -35.80
CA ARG A 61 -1.81 -7.02 -35.00
C ARG A 61 -3.08 -6.58 -35.77
N ARG A 62 -3.41 -7.31 -36.85
CA ARG A 62 -4.49 -6.93 -37.80
C ARG A 62 -5.88 -6.76 -37.16
N ASN A 63 -6.21 -7.56 -36.14
CA ASN A 63 -7.55 -7.58 -35.52
C ASN A 63 -7.77 -6.52 -34.42
N MET A 64 -6.74 -5.75 -34.05
CA MET A 64 -6.82 -4.73 -33.00
C MET A 64 -7.41 -3.41 -33.51
N GLY A 65 -8.09 -2.63 -32.67
CA GLY A 65 -8.53 -1.27 -33.01
C GLY A 65 -7.36 -0.29 -33.13
N TRP A 66 -7.55 0.83 -33.85
CA TRP A 66 -6.52 1.88 -33.94
C TRP A 66 -6.28 2.58 -32.59
N ALA A 67 -7.34 2.79 -31.81
CA ALA A 67 -7.27 3.36 -30.47
C ALA A 67 -6.53 2.46 -29.48
N ASP A 68 -6.72 1.13 -29.58
CA ASP A 68 -6.00 0.15 -28.77
C ASP A 68 -4.51 0.12 -29.12
N ALA A 69 -4.17 0.10 -30.42
CA ALA A 69 -2.78 0.14 -30.87
C ALA A 69 -2.05 1.42 -30.42
N ALA A 70 -2.72 2.58 -30.50
CA ALA A 70 -2.16 3.83 -30.00
C ALA A 70 -1.96 3.78 -28.48
N SER A 71 -2.95 3.27 -27.74
CA SER A 71 -2.89 3.11 -26.28
C SER A 71 -1.76 2.18 -25.85
N GLU A 72 -1.56 1.04 -26.53
CA GLU A 72 -0.41 0.16 -26.28
C GLU A 72 0.92 0.86 -26.55
N GLY A 73 1.00 1.67 -27.61
CA GLY A 73 2.18 2.47 -27.89
C GLY A 73 2.47 3.51 -26.81
N VAL A 74 1.44 4.15 -26.24
CA VAL A 74 1.60 5.04 -25.08
C VAL A 74 2.17 4.27 -23.88
N VAL A 75 1.66 3.08 -23.59
CA VAL A 75 2.13 2.23 -22.48
C VAL A 75 3.56 1.73 -22.69
N ASN A 76 3.96 1.40 -23.93
CA ASN A 76 5.36 1.12 -24.26
C ASN A 76 6.25 2.34 -23.95
N GLY A 77 5.74 3.54 -24.22
CA GLY A 77 6.39 4.79 -23.82
C GLY A 77 6.53 4.92 -22.30
N PHE A 78 5.50 4.52 -21.53
CA PHE A 78 5.56 4.54 -20.06
C PHE A 78 6.65 3.61 -19.52
N GLU A 79 6.70 2.37 -20.01
CA GLU A 79 7.75 1.40 -19.66
C GLU A 79 9.15 1.95 -19.98
N PHE A 80 9.33 2.59 -21.14
CA PHE A 80 10.62 3.18 -21.54
C PHE A 80 11.00 4.40 -20.69
N LEU A 81 10.04 5.26 -20.35
CA LEU A 81 10.28 6.47 -19.56
C LEU A 81 10.57 6.16 -18.08
N GLY A 82 10.05 5.04 -17.59
CA GLY A 82 10.41 4.45 -16.32
C GLY A 82 9.37 4.65 -15.20
N PRO A 83 9.80 4.56 -13.93
CA PRO A 83 8.89 4.26 -12.81
C PRO A 83 7.76 5.27 -12.57
N THR A 84 7.99 6.57 -12.77
CA THR A 84 6.90 7.56 -12.62
C THR A 84 5.76 7.32 -13.60
N PHE A 85 6.07 6.94 -14.84
CA PHE A 85 5.07 6.69 -15.88
C PHE A 85 4.43 5.31 -15.74
N VAL A 86 5.18 4.32 -15.27
CA VAL A 86 4.62 3.02 -14.87
C VAL A 86 3.59 3.22 -13.75
N LYS A 87 3.91 3.99 -12.71
CA LYS A 87 2.96 4.36 -11.64
C LYS A 87 1.74 5.12 -12.17
N LEU A 88 1.93 6.05 -13.11
CA LEU A 88 0.81 6.71 -13.77
C LEU A 88 -0.09 5.70 -14.50
N GLY A 89 0.51 4.74 -15.22
CA GLY A 89 -0.22 3.62 -15.81
C GLY A 89 -0.99 2.79 -14.78
N GLN A 90 -0.39 2.46 -13.64
CA GLN A 90 -1.05 1.73 -12.55
C GLN A 90 -2.26 2.48 -11.99
N LEU A 91 -2.15 3.81 -11.82
CA LEU A 91 -3.27 4.67 -11.43
C LEU A 91 -4.39 4.66 -12.48
N MET A 92 -4.03 4.73 -13.76
CA MET A 92 -5.00 4.73 -14.87
C MET A 92 -5.70 3.39 -15.02
N ALA A 93 -4.97 2.28 -14.81
CA ALA A 93 -5.54 0.93 -14.80
C ALA A 93 -6.52 0.73 -13.65
N SER A 94 -6.20 1.26 -12.47
CA SER A 94 -7.04 1.19 -11.27
C SER A 94 -8.29 2.09 -11.35
N SER A 95 -8.25 3.14 -12.17
CA SER A 95 -9.31 4.15 -12.33
C SER A 95 -9.97 4.08 -13.71
N SER A 96 -10.24 2.87 -14.21
CA SER A 96 -10.71 2.61 -15.58
C SER A 96 -11.98 3.39 -15.98
N GLY A 97 -12.84 3.76 -15.04
CA GLY A 97 -14.02 4.60 -15.29
C GLY A 97 -13.72 6.08 -15.59
N MET A 98 -12.51 6.56 -15.33
CA MET A 98 -12.08 7.94 -15.56
C MET A 98 -11.32 8.14 -16.88
N PHE A 99 -10.86 7.05 -17.50
CA PHE A 99 -10.01 7.08 -18.69
C PHE A 99 -10.66 6.32 -19.86
N PRO A 100 -10.27 6.60 -21.12
CA PRO A 100 -10.74 5.83 -22.26
C PRO A 100 -10.45 4.32 -22.07
N PRO A 101 -11.41 3.42 -22.31
CA PRO A 101 -11.25 1.98 -22.04
C PRO A 101 -10.02 1.35 -22.71
N ALA A 102 -9.71 1.74 -23.95
CA ALA A 102 -8.53 1.28 -24.67
C ALA A 102 -7.22 1.58 -23.91
N LEU A 103 -7.14 2.76 -23.28
CA LEU A 103 -5.97 3.21 -22.55
C LEU A 103 -5.88 2.57 -21.17
N ALA A 104 -7.01 2.51 -20.44
CA ALA A 104 -7.07 1.84 -19.14
C ALA A 104 -6.70 0.36 -19.25
N ASN A 105 -7.21 -0.34 -20.27
CA ASN A 105 -6.90 -1.74 -20.54
C ASN A 105 -5.41 -1.94 -20.90
N ALA A 106 -4.84 -1.08 -21.75
CA ALA A 106 -3.43 -1.16 -22.07
C ALA A 106 -2.55 -0.97 -20.83
N CYS A 107 -2.95 -0.08 -19.92
CA CYS A 107 -2.23 0.19 -18.68
C CYS A 107 -2.24 -0.97 -17.68
N LEU A 108 -3.06 -2.01 -17.87
CA LEU A 108 -3.01 -3.21 -17.03
C LEU A 108 -1.62 -3.88 -17.05
N ARG A 109 -0.87 -3.76 -18.16
CA ARG A 109 0.53 -4.22 -18.26
C ARG A 109 1.47 -3.53 -17.30
N CYS A 110 1.18 -2.29 -16.88
CA CYS A 110 2.00 -1.58 -15.90
C CYS A 110 1.90 -2.20 -14.49
N LEU A 111 1.03 -3.19 -14.29
CA LEU A 111 0.93 -3.97 -13.06
C LEU A 111 1.93 -5.15 -13.02
N ASP A 112 2.60 -5.48 -14.13
CA ASP A 112 3.56 -6.57 -14.21
C ASP A 112 4.97 -6.18 -13.71
N ASP A 113 5.82 -7.18 -13.43
CA ASP A 113 7.20 -6.99 -12.98
C ASP A 113 8.05 -6.20 -13.99
N VAL A 114 8.90 -5.32 -13.46
CA VAL A 114 9.75 -4.43 -14.27
C VAL A 114 11.14 -5.06 -14.42
N PRO A 115 11.81 -4.95 -15.58
CA PRO A 115 13.16 -5.49 -15.76
C PRO A 115 14.15 -5.05 -14.66
N PRO A 116 14.98 -5.96 -14.14
CA PRO A 116 15.92 -5.65 -13.05
C PRO A 116 17.07 -4.75 -13.53
N VAL A 117 17.67 -4.00 -12.61
CA VAL A 117 18.95 -3.33 -12.86
C VAL A 117 20.11 -4.34 -12.79
N PRO A 118 21.23 -4.10 -13.50
CA PRO A 118 22.39 -4.97 -13.44
C PRO A 118 22.92 -5.16 -12.00
N ALA A 119 23.33 -6.38 -11.65
CA ALA A 119 23.81 -6.72 -10.32
C ALA A 119 24.93 -5.80 -9.81
N ALA A 120 25.88 -5.43 -10.68
CA ALA A 120 26.95 -4.50 -10.33
C ALA A 120 26.45 -3.15 -9.80
N GLN A 121 25.32 -2.65 -10.31
CA GLN A 121 24.72 -1.42 -9.82
C GLN A 121 24.03 -1.61 -8.47
N ALA A 122 23.33 -2.74 -8.28
CA ALA A 122 22.71 -3.07 -7.00
C ALA A 122 23.77 -3.23 -5.89
N ARG A 123 24.85 -3.97 -6.16
CA ARG A 123 26.01 -4.11 -5.27
C ARG A 123 26.59 -2.75 -4.89
N ALA A 124 26.81 -1.87 -5.87
CA ALA A 124 27.35 -0.54 -5.62
C ALA A 124 26.46 0.32 -4.69
N VAL A 125 25.13 0.18 -4.79
CA VAL A 125 24.20 0.87 -3.87
C VAL A 125 24.35 0.32 -2.45
N VAL A 126 24.37 -1.00 -2.29
CA VAL A 126 24.54 -1.64 -0.97
C VAL A 126 25.87 -1.26 -0.32
N GLU A 127 26.97 -1.31 -1.08
CA GLU A 127 28.30 -0.97 -0.57
C GLU A 127 28.42 0.52 -0.21
N ALA A 128 27.79 1.40 -0.99
CA ALA A 128 27.77 2.84 -0.71
C ALA A 128 26.97 3.18 0.55
N ASP A 129 25.83 2.52 0.76
CA ASP A 129 24.96 2.75 1.90
C ASP A 129 25.51 2.15 3.20
N LEU A 130 26.06 0.93 3.12
CA LEU A 130 26.53 0.20 4.29
C LEU A 130 28.02 0.44 4.58
N GLY A 131 28.77 1.05 3.66
CA GLY A 131 30.16 1.44 3.85
C GLY A 131 31.19 0.31 3.75
N HIS A 132 30.76 -0.89 3.36
CA HIS A 132 31.60 -2.09 3.28
C HIS A 132 31.36 -2.87 1.99
N PRO A 133 32.36 -3.58 1.45
CA PRO A 133 32.18 -4.48 0.31
C PRO A 133 31.16 -5.60 0.58
N ILE A 134 30.43 -6.03 -0.45
CA ILE A 134 29.43 -7.12 -0.33
C ILE A 134 30.01 -8.38 0.31
N GLY A 135 31.24 -8.75 -0.05
CA GLY A 135 31.91 -9.95 0.46
C GLY A 135 32.31 -9.89 1.94
N GLU A 136 32.30 -8.69 2.56
CA GLU A 136 32.49 -8.53 4.00
C GLU A 136 31.15 -8.49 4.75
N LEU A 137 30.09 -8.01 4.09
CA LEU A 137 28.75 -7.87 4.66
C LEU A 137 28.01 -9.21 4.73
N PHE A 138 28.11 -10.03 3.69
CA PHE A 138 27.32 -11.25 3.53
C PHE A 138 28.22 -12.46 3.29
N ALA A 139 27.80 -13.61 3.85
CA ALA A 139 28.41 -14.90 3.52
C ALA A 139 28.11 -15.29 2.07
N GLU A 140 26.89 -15.01 1.60
CA GLU A 140 26.44 -15.21 0.22
C GLU A 140 25.55 -14.05 -0.23
N PHE A 141 25.64 -13.67 -1.50
CA PHE A 141 24.77 -12.68 -2.13
C PHE A 141 24.44 -13.16 -3.55
N ASP A 142 23.15 -13.25 -3.87
CA ASP A 142 22.69 -13.65 -5.20
C ASP A 142 22.63 -12.43 -6.12
N ASP A 143 23.45 -12.41 -7.16
CA ASP A 143 23.45 -11.35 -8.17
C ASP A 143 22.15 -11.36 -9.01
N ARG A 144 21.41 -12.46 -9.03
CA ARG A 144 20.07 -12.51 -9.64
C ARG A 144 19.03 -12.05 -8.61
N PRO A 145 18.25 -10.99 -8.89
CA PRO A 145 17.20 -10.58 -7.98
C PRO A 145 16.08 -11.62 -7.93
N LEU A 146 15.52 -11.81 -6.73
CA LEU A 146 14.30 -12.59 -6.48
C LEU A 146 13.07 -11.91 -7.08
N ALA A 147 13.00 -10.59 -6.97
CA ALA A 147 11.91 -9.76 -7.45
C ALA A 147 12.42 -8.38 -7.88
N ALA A 148 11.74 -7.74 -8.83
CA ALA A 148 12.10 -6.42 -9.31
C ALA A 148 10.85 -5.55 -9.51
N ALA A 149 10.67 -4.58 -8.62
CA ALA A 149 9.56 -3.65 -8.65
C ALA A 149 9.97 -2.31 -9.31
N SER A 150 9.04 -1.36 -9.32
CA SER A 150 9.22 -0.05 -9.96
C SER A 150 10.34 0.79 -9.33
N VAL A 151 10.47 0.80 -8.00
CA VAL A 151 11.46 1.65 -7.28
C VAL A 151 12.66 0.88 -6.73
N ALA A 152 12.52 -0.42 -6.50
CA ALA A 152 13.55 -1.26 -5.87
C ALA A 152 13.55 -2.68 -6.45
N GLN A 153 14.60 -3.44 -6.15
CA GLN A 153 14.68 -4.87 -6.42
C GLN A 153 15.22 -5.61 -5.20
N VAL A 154 14.88 -6.88 -5.08
CA VAL A 154 15.18 -7.69 -3.89
C VAL A 154 16.18 -8.78 -4.26
N HIS A 155 17.27 -8.89 -3.50
CA HIS A 155 18.29 -9.92 -3.66
C HIS A 155 18.28 -10.87 -2.46
N ALA A 156 18.49 -12.16 -2.72
CA ALA A 156 18.75 -13.12 -1.64
C ALA A 156 20.17 -12.90 -1.10
N CYS A 157 20.33 -13.03 0.22
CA CYS A 157 21.64 -13.06 0.84
C CYS A 157 21.65 -13.95 2.09
N VAL A 158 22.85 -14.29 2.55
CA VAL A 158 23.08 -15.02 3.80
C VAL A 158 23.93 -14.15 4.71
N LEU A 159 23.43 -13.87 5.91
CA LEU A 159 24.17 -13.10 6.91
C LEU A 159 25.40 -13.89 7.41
N PRO A 160 26.43 -13.22 7.97
CA PRO A 160 27.62 -13.90 8.50
C PRO A 160 27.34 -14.90 9.63
N ASP A 161 26.18 -14.84 10.27
CA ASP A 161 25.73 -15.80 11.29
C ASP A 161 24.92 -16.98 10.73
N GLY A 162 24.75 -17.05 9.40
CA GLY A 162 24.06 -18.13 8.71
C GLY A 162 22.55 -17.90 8.50
N ARG A 163 21.97 -16.80 9.03
CA ARG A 163 20.56 -16.49 8.77
C ARG A 163 20.33 -16.17 7.30
N GLN A 164 19.25 -16.72 6.74
CA GLN A 164 18.80 -16.38 5.39
C GLN A 164 18.07 -15.04 5.41
N ALA A 165 18.46 -14.15 4.51
CA ALA A 165 17.92 -12.80 4.43
C ALA A 165 17.60 -12.43 2.98
N VAL A 166 16.87 -11.33 2.85
CA VAL A 166 16.75 -10.61 1.60
C VAL A 166 17.15 -9.17 1.81
N ILE A 167 17.76 -8.56 0.80
CA ILE A 167 18.06 -7.13 0.79
C ILE A 167 17.30 -6.46 -0.36
N LYS A 168 16.37 -5.57 0.01
CA LYS A 168 15.65 -4.67 -0.89
C LYS A 168 16.58 -3.49 -1.18
N VAL A 169 16.90 -3.28 -2.44
CA VAL A 169 17.84 -2.27 -2.92
C VAL A 169 17.10 -1.30 -3.84
N GLN A 170 17.06 -0.02 -3.49
CA GLN A 170 16.48 1.00 -4.37
C GLN A 170 17.26 1.11 -5.68
N ARG A 171 16.55 1.37 -6.77
CA ARG A 171 17.17 1.55 -8.09
C ARG A 171 18.07 2.79 -8.07
N PRO A 172 19.30 2.73 -8.61
CA PRO A 172 20.24 3.85 -8.60
C PRO A 172 19.64 5.13 -9.22
N GLY A 173 19.74 6.24 -8.49
CA GLY A 173 19.28 7.55 -8.96
C GLY A 173 17.76 7.70 -9.12
N ILE A 174 16.97 6.74 -8.61
CA ILE A 174 15.52 6.73 -8.79
C ILE A 174 14.84 7.99 -8.24
N ARG A 175 15.25 8.43 -7.05
CA ARG A 175 14.71 9.63 -6.40
C ARG A 175 14.85 10.88 -7.25
N HIS A 176 16.04 11.09 -7.83
CA HIS A 176 16.28 12.25 -8.70
C HIS A 176 15.43 12.18 -9.97
N ARG A 177 15.36 11.00 -10.60
CA ARG A 177 14.58 10.80 -11.84
C ARG A 177 13.09 11.04 -11.60
N MET A 178 12.52 10.43 -10.56
CA MET A 178 11.10 10.57 -10.26
C MET A 178 10.74 12.02 -9.89
N LEU A 179 11.59 12.71 -9.12
CA LEU A 179 11.39 14.12 -8.81
C LEU A 179 11.40 15.00 -10.07
N LEU A 180 12.31 14.73 -11.02
CA LEU A 180 12.34 15.46 -12.31
C LEU A 180 11.06 15.22 -13.11
N ASP A 181 10.57 13.98 -13.16
CA ASP A 181 9.33 13.62 -13.82
C ASP A 181 8.11 14.30 -13.19
N LEU A 182 8.01 14.27 -11.86
CA LEU A 182 6.91 14.89 -11.13
C LEU A 182 6.89 16.41 -11.27
N ARG A 183 8.04 17.08 -11.23
CA ARG A 183 8.15 18.52 -11.54
C ARG A 183 7.69 18.84 -12.97
N THR A 184 8.08 17.98 -13.91
CA THR A 184 7.71 18.13 -15.32
C THR A 184 6.19 17.96 -15.52
N ALA A 185 5.62 16.93 -14.89
CA ALA A 185 4.19 16.66 -14.89
C ALA A 185 3.41 17.81 -14.23
N TYR A 186 3.84 18.29 -13.07
CA TYR A 186 3.21 19.38 -12.33
C TYR A 186 3.19 20.66 -13.16
N TRP A 187 4.30 21.00 -13.82
CA TRP A 187 4.35 22.14 -14.73
C TRP A 187 3.40 21.99 -15.92
N GLY A 188 3.35 20.79 -16.52
CA GLY A 188 2.43 20.48 -17.62
C GLY A 188 0.96 20.61 -17.20
N ALA A 189 0.60 20.07 -16.04
CA ALA A 189 -0.74 20.17 -15.48
C ALA A 189 -1.16 21.62 -15.24
N ARG A 190 -0.28 22.45 -14.65
CA ARG A 190 -0.54 23.89 -14.47
C ARG A 190 -0.78 24.63 -15.80
N LYS A 191 -0.17 24.18 -16.90
CA LYS A 191 -0.40 24.75 -18.23
C LYS A 191 -1.74 24.28 -18.81
N LEU A 192 -2.07 23.00 -18.68
CA LEU A 192 -3.33 22.43 -19.16
C LEU A 192 -4.55 22.98 -18.43
N GLU A 193 -4.48 23.15 -17.10
CA GLU A 193 -5.56 23.74 -16.29
C GLU A 193 -5.90 25.18 -16.72
N ARG A 194 -4.93 25.93 -17.28
CA ARG A 194 -5.17 27.27 -17.84
C ARG A 194 -5.80 27.25 -19.23
N LEU A 195 -5.69 26.15 -19.95
CA LEU A 195 -6.12 26.02 -21.34
C LEU A 195 -7.48 25.32 -21.48
N HIS A 196 -7.84 24.45 -20.54
CA HIS A 196 -9.03 23.61 -20.63
C HIS A 196 -9.77 23.50 -19.29
N ASP A 197 -11.04 23.89 -19.27
CA ASP A 197 -11.92 23.83 -18.11
C ASP A 197 -12.07 22.41 -17.51
N PHE A 198 -11.99 21.37 -18.36
CA PHE A 198 -12.04 19.98 -17.93
C PHE A 198 -10.92 19.61 -16.94
N PHE A 199 -9.69 20.08 -17.18
CA PHE A 199 -8.55 19.79 -16.29
C PHE A 199 -8.60 20.59 -14.99
N ARG A 200 -9.24 21.77 -15.01
CA ARG A 200 -9.53 22.56 -13.82
C ARG A 200 -10.54 21.85 -12.91
N ILE A 201 -11.52 21.15 -13.47
CA ILE A 201 -12.51 20.35 -12.72
C ILE A 201 -11.88 19.09 -12.11
N ALA A 202 -10.90 18.49 -12.81
CA ALA A 202 -10.19 17.29 -12.34
C ALA A 202 -9.06 17.57 -11.32
N ASN A 203 -8.75 18.84 -11.03
CA ASN A 203 -7.69 19.28 -10.10
C ASN A 203 -6.36 18.51 -10.29
N ALA A 204 -5.90 18.43 -11.53
CA ALA A 204 -4.73 17.62 -11.92
C ALA A 204 -3.46 17.97 -11.14
N THR A 205 -3.31 19.25 -10.76
CA THR A 205 -2.19 19.69 -9.91
C THR A 205 -2.25 19.15 -8.49
N ALA A 206 -3.44 18.95 -7.90
CA ALA A 206 -3.57 18.32 -6.59
C ALA A 206 -3.15 16.84 -6.65
N ILE A 207 -3.65 16.09 -7.64
CA ILE A 207 -3.29 14.68 -7.84
C ILE A 207 -1.77 14.50 -7.95
N ILE A 208 -1.07 15.40 -8.64
CA ILE A 208 0.39 15.33 -8.78
C ILE A 208 1.10 15.66 -7.47
N ARG A 209 0.57 16.58 -6.64
CA ARG A 209 1.12 16.85 -5.30
C ARG A 209 0.98 15.63 -4.40
N ASP A 210 -0.18 14.98 -4.42
CA ASP A 210 -0.45 13.79 -3.61
C ASP A 210 0.48 12.64 -4.04
N LEU A 211 0.58 12.40 -5.36
CA LEU A 211 1.52 11.42 -5.93
C LEU A 211 2.97 11.74 -5.55
N HIS A 212 3.34 13.01 -5.51
CA HIS A 212 4.68 13.44 -5.14
C HIS A 212 4.96 13.18 -3.65
N ASN A 213 4.02 13.50 -2.76
CA ASN A 213 4.15 13.23 -1.33
C ASN A 213 4.27 11.72 -1.06
N ALA A 214 3.39 10.92 -1.68
CA ALA A 214 3.43 9.46 -1.60
C ALA A 214 4.76 8.91 -2.12
N THR A 215 5.24 9.38 -3.28
CA THR A 215 6.52 8.95 -3.88
C THR A 215 7.71 9.29 -2.98
N MET A 216 7.77 10.50 -2.40
CA MET A 216 8.88 10.88 -1.53
C MET A 216 8.89 10.08 -0.23
N THR A 217 7.72 9.67 0.26
CA THR A 217 7.57 8.79 1.43
C THR A 217 8.04 7.37 1.09
N GLU A 218 7.59 6.80 -0.02
CA GLU A 218 7.95 5.46 -0.47
C GLU A 218 9.46 5.30 -0.78
N LEU A 219 10.11 6.39 -1.22
CA LEU A 219 11.55 6.40 -1.47
C LEU A 219 12.40 6.58 -0.19
N ASN A 220 11.77 6.62 1.00
CA ASN A 220 12.49 6.63 2.26
C ASN A 220 12.51 5.22 2.88
N SER A 221 13.62 4.50 2.69
CA SER A 221 13.77 3.13 3.20
C SER A 221 13.78 3.03 4.72
N ALA A 222 14.21 4.08 5.44
CA ALA A 222 14.18 4.09 6.91
C ALA A 222 12.75 4.11 7.43
N VAL A 223 11.87 4.90 6.80
CA VAL A 223 10.44 4.98 7.13
C VAL A 223 9.72 3.66 6.86
N GLU A 224 10.01 3.01 5.73
CA GLU A 224 9.47 1.67 5.42
C GLU A 224 9.91 0.64 6.49
N ALA A 225 11.22 0.58 6.79
CA ALA A 225 11.78 -0.37 7.75
C ALA A 225 11.26 -0.15 9.19
N ASP A 226 11.10 1.11 9.61
CA ASP A 226 10.54 1.48 10.91
C ASP A 226 9.08 1.06 11.02
N ARG A 227 8.27 1.38 10.00
CA ARG A 227 6.84 1.01 9.97
C ARG A 227 6.64 -0.50 9.97
N GLN A 228 7.46 -1.25 9.24
CA GLN A 228 7.46 -2.71 9.28
C GLN A 228 7.81 -3.23 10.67
N THR A 229 8.85 -2.68 11.31
CA THR A 229 9.27 -3.07 12.66
C THR A 229 8.15 -2.80 13.68
N ARG A 230 7.56 -1.60 13.65
CA ARG A 230 6.43 -1.22 14.51
C ARG A 230 5.22 -2.14 14.32
N PHE A 231 4.86 -2.43 13.07
CA PHE A 231 3.75 -3.36 12.78
C PHE A 231 4.06 -4.77 13.29
N ARG A 232 5.27 -5.28 13.02
CA ARG A 232 5.73 -6.58 13.48
C ARG A 232 5.60 -6.66 15.00
N ASP A 233 6.26 -5.76 15.73
CA ASP A 233 6.28 -5.76 17.20
C ASP A 233 4.87 -5.65 17.80
N ALA A 234 3.99 -4.88 17.16
CA ALA A 234 2.61 -4.72 17.58
C ALA A 234 1.81 -6.04 17.60
N LEU A 235 2.12 -7.00 16.71
CA LEU A 235 1.43 -8.30 16.66
C LEU A 235 1.50 -9.05 18.01
N TRP A 236 2.60 -8.89 18.77
CA TRP A 236 2.79 -9.57 20.04
C TRP A 236 2.21 -8.84 21.25
N THR A 237 1.64 -7.63 21.07
CA THR A 237 1.12 -6.80 22.18
C THR A 237 0.16 -7.56 23.08
N PHE A 238 -0.75 -8.34 22.48
CA PHE A 238 -1.77 -9.10 23.20
C PHE A 238 -1.42 -10.60 23.36
N GLY A 239 -0.35 -11.07 22.70
CA GLY A 239 0.12 -12.46 22.78
C GLY A 239 -0.73 -13.50 22.03
N ASP A 240 -1.71 -13.06 21.23
CA ASP A 240 -2.74 -13.88 20.57
C ASP A 240 -2.83 -13.68 19.05
N ASN A 241 -1.78 -13.13 18.43
CA ASN A 241 -1.58 -13.11 16.96
C ASN A 241 -0.40 -14.03 16.56
N LYS A 242 -0.29 -15.21 17.19
CA LYS A 242 0.75 -16.20 16.91
C LYS A 242 0.72 -16.73 15.47
N GLY A 243 -0.47 -16.74 14.86
CA GLY A 243 -0.67 -17.16 13.48
C GLY A 243 -0.34 -16.11 12.43
N VAL A 244 0.15 -14.92 12.82
CA VAL A 244 0.49 -13.81 11.91
C VAL A 244 1.91 -13.33 12.15
N THR A 245 2.60 -12.88 11.10
CA THR A 245 3.94 -12.30 11.20
C THR A 245 4.23 -11.29 10.10
N ALA A 246 5.36 -10.62 10.24
CA ALA A 246 6.00 -9.82 9.21
C ALA A 246 7.52 -10.06 9.29
N PRO A 247 8.28 -9.91 8.19
CA PRO A 247 9.71 -10.18 8.19
C PRO A 247 10.45 -9.33 9.24
N GLU A 248 11.37 -9.94 9.99
CA GLU A 248 12.25 -9.18 10.88
C GLU A 248 13.17 -8.24 10.10
N VAL A 249 13.26 -6.98 10.49
CA VAL A 249 14.24 -6.04 9.92
C VAL A 249 15.59 -6.23 10.59
N TYR A 250 16.64 -6.45 9.78
CA TYR A 250 18.01 -6.55 10.25
C TYR A 250 18.70 -5.19 10.17
N TRP A 251 18.41 -4.32 11.15
CA TRP A 251 18.91 -2.95 11.25
C TRP A 251 20.41 -2.74 10.96
N PRO A 252 21.33 -3.63 11.42
CA PRO A 252 22.75 -3.55 11.05
C PRO A 252 23.06 -3.64 9.55
N TYR A 253 22.11 -4.03 8.73
CA TYR A 253 22.24 -4.16 7.28
C TYR A 253 21.25 -3.25 6.54
N CYS A 254 20.77 -2.20 7.19
CA CYS A 254 19.88 -1.18 6.63
C CYS A 254 20.61 0.16 6.44
N GLY A 255 20.16 0.93 5.45
CA GLY A 255 20.68 2.24 5.10
C GLY A 255 19.65 3.09 4.35
N PRO A 256 20.02 4.30 3.87
CA PRO A 256 19.09 5.24 3.24
C PRO A 256 18.31 4.70 2.02
N HIS A 257 18.87 3.73 1.32
CA HIS A 257 18.40 3.14 0.06
C HIS A 257 18.32 1.60 0.10
N VAL A 258 18.63 0.98 1.25
CA VAL A 258 18.63 -0.48 1.39
C VAL A 258 17.94 -0.94 2.68
N ILE A 259 17.15 -2.00 2.59
CA ILE A 259 16.50 -2.65 3.73
C ILE A 259 16.85 -4.12 3.68
N CYS A 260 17.52 -4.62 4.71
CA CYS A 260 17.75 -6.04 4.89
C CYS A 260 16.74 -6.61 5.88
N MET A 261 16.13 -7.74 5.53
CA MET A 261 15.11 -8.37 6.37
C MET A 261 15.13 -9.90 6.25
N GLU A 262 14.42 -10.55 7.16
CA GLU A 262 14.20 -12.00 7.18
C GLU A 262 13.69 -12.49 5.83
N ARG A 263 14.25 -13.61 5.35
CA ARG A 263 13.75 -14.26 4.15
C ARG A 263 12.56 -15.15 4.50
N MET A 264 11.40 -14.81 3.95
CA MET A 264 10.16 -15.58 4.09
C MET A 264 10.03 -16.62 2.97
N HIS A 265 9.44 -17.77 3.30
CA HIS A 265 9.14 -18.86 2.36
C HIS A 265 7.68 -19.28 2.52
N GLY A 266 6.95 -19.34 1.42
CA GLY A 266 5.52 -19.64 1.44
C GLY A 266 4.84 -19.44 0.09
N ILE A 267 3.51 -19.49 0.12
CA ILE A 267 2.64 -19.42 -1.05
C ILE A 267 1.78 -18.14 -0.96
N PRO A 268 1.74 -17.29 -2.01
CA PRO A 268 0.83 -16.14 -2.09
C PRO A 268 -0.64 -16.54 -1.94
N PHE A 269 -1.44 -15.70 -1.29
CA PHE A 269 -2.85 -15.99 -0.98
C PHE A 269 -3.73 -16.32 -2.20
N ASP A 270 -3.47 -15.73 -3.36
CA ASP A 270 -4.24 -16.00 -4.59
C ASP A 270 -3.95 -17.37 -5.22
N ARG A 271 -2.81 -17.97 -4.85
CA ARG A 271 -2.38 -19.30 -5.30
C ARG A 271 -2.77 -20.41 -4.33
N ILE A 272 -3.33 -20.08 -3.16
CA ILE A 272 -3.83 -21.07 -2.23
C ILE A 272 -5.06 -21.74 -2.85
N GLU A 273 -4.94 -23.03 -3.10
CA GLU A 273 -6.06 -23.88 -3.49
C GLU A 273 -6.81 -24.30 -2.22
N SER A 274 -8.13 -24.22 -2.25
CA SER A 274 -8.97 -24.71 -1.16
C SER A 274 -8.99 -26.24 -1.21
N ASP A 275 -8.06 -26.88 -0.51
CA ASP A 275 -8.15 -28.31 -0.20
C ASP A 275 -8.42 -28.52 1.30
N GLU A 276 -8.70 -29.76 1.70
CA GLU A 276 -9.06 -30.08 3.09
C GLU A 276 -7.88 -29.92 4.08
N SER A 277 -6.66 -29.63 3.62
CA SER A 277 -5.46 -29.60 4.46
C SER A 277 -5.21 -28.26 5.16
N VAL A 278 -5.86 -27.17 4.69
CA VAL A 278 -5.65 -25.81 5.19
C VAL A 278 -6.99 -25.16 5.53
N ASP A 279 -7.14 -24.67 6.77
CA ASP A 279 -8.28 -23.83 7.16
C ASP A 279 -8.13 -22.42 6.58
N THR A 280 -8.49 -22.27 5.31
CA THR A 280 -8.41 -21.00 4.58
C THR A 280 -9.25 -19.90 5.22
N ARG A 281 -10.34 -20.25 5.91
CA ARG A 281 -11.18 -19.30 6.63
C ARG A 281 -10.45 -18.76 7.86
N MET A 282 -9.77 -19.60 8.63
CA MET A 282 -8.98 -19.12 9.76
C MET A 282 -7.79 -18.28 9.30
N LEU A 283 -7.13 -18.65 8.20
CA LEU A 283 -6.01 -17.85 7.64
C LEU A 283 -6.41 -16.40 7.36
N ILE A 284 -7.52 -16.19 6.64
CA ILE A 284 -7.97 -14.83 6.35
C ILE A 284 -8.43 -14.09 7.61
N ARG A 285 -9.11 -14.79 8.54
CA ARG A 285 -9.54 -14.20 9.83
C ARG A 285 -8.35 -13.69 10.64
N ARG A 286 -7.25 -14.44 10.69
CA ARG A 286 -6.00 -14.03 11.37
C ARG A 286 -5.41 -12.77 10.75
N GLY A 287 -5.25 -12.75 9.42
CA GLY A 287 -4.73 -11.58 8.71
C GLY A 287 -5.59 -10.32 8.90
N VAL A 288 -6.91 -10.47 8.82
CA VAL A 288 -7.86 -9.37 9.01
C VAL A 288 -7.87 -8.88 10.46
N LYS A 289 -7.83 -9.77 11.46
CA LYS A 289 -7.74 -9.41 12.89
C LYS A 289 -6.52 -8.54 13.14
N ALA A 290 -5.33 -9.02 12.76
CA ALA A 290 -4.08 -8.27 12.93
C ALA A 290 -4.12 -6.91 12.21
N TRP A 291 -4.74 -6.84 11.04
CA TRP A 291 -4.89 -5.60 10.29
C TRP A 291 -5.87 -4.60 10.94
N ILE A 292 -6.99 -5.08 11.50
CA ILE A 292 -7.94 -4.25 12.26
C ILE A 292 -7.26 -3.69 13.51
N GLU A 293 -6.54 -4.53 14.26
CA GLU A 293 -5.78 -4.09 15.44
C GLU A 293 -4.74 -3.03 15.06
N ALA A 294 -4.05 -3.22 13.94
CA ALA A 294 -3.09 -2.25 13.45
C ALA A 294 -3.73 -0.87 13.19
N ILE A 295 -4.85 -0.82 12.47
CA ILE A 295 -5.48 0.47 12.14
C ILE A 295 -6.23 1.11 13.33
N THR A 296 -6.74 0.31 14.27
CA THR A 296 -7.57 0.81 15.38
C THR A 296 -6.81 1.05 16.69
N ILE A 297 -5.71 0.32 16.93
CA ILE A 297 -4.97 0.35 18.19
C ILE A 297 -3.53 0.80 17.95
N HIS A 298 -2.79 0.10 17.10
CA HIS A 298 -1.32 0.22 17.05
C HIS A 298 -0.80 1.36 16.17
N GLY A 299 -1.60 1.82 15.21
CA GLY A 299 -1.32 2.94 14.31
C GLY A 299 -1.00 2.52 12.87
N PRO A 300 0.27 2.19 12.53
CA PRO A 300 0.64 1.83 11.17
C PRO A 300 -0.06 0.55 10.72
N PHE A 301 -0.83 0.62 9.64
CA PHE A 301 -1.49 -0.53 9.04
C PHE A 301 -1.00 -0.77 7.62
N HIS A 302 -0.99 -2.04 7.21
CA HIS A 302 -0.53 -2.43 5.88
C HIS A 302 -1.44 -1.85 4.80
N GLY A 303 -0.87 -1.03 3.91
CA GLY A 303 -1.59 -0.28 2.88
C GLY A 303 -1.67 -0.97 1.51
N ASP A 304 -1.09 -2.16 1.37
CA ASP A 304 -1.13 -2.90 0.11
C ASP A 304 -1.21 -4.41 0.31
N VAL A 305 -2.36 -4.90 0.78
CA VAL A 305 -2.61 -6.33 1.07
C VAL A 305 -2.99 -7.14 -0.17
N HIS A 306 -2.47 -6.77 -1.34
CA HIS A 306 -2.67 -7.53 -2.57
C HIS A 306 -1.98 -8.90 -2.50
N ALA A 307 -2.23 -9.78 -3.48
CA ALA A 307 -1.90 -11.19 -3.32
C ALA A 307 -0.40 -11.46 -3.21
N GLY A 308 0.43 -10.61 -3.83
CA GLY A 308 1.88 -10.66 -3.68
C GLY A 308 2.41 -10.36 -2.27
N ASN A 309 1.61 -9.74 -1.39
CA ASN A 309 2.02 -9.24 -0.08
C ASN A 309 1.37 -9.99 1.10
N LEU A 310 0.48 -10.94 0.83
CA LEU A 310 -0.10 -11.84 1.84
C LEU A 310 0.28 -13.28 1.49
N TRP A 311 1.12 -13.90 2.32
CA TRP A 311 1.62 -15.26 2.09
C TRP A 311 1.19 -16.20 3.21
N LEU A 312 0.83 -17.42 2.86
CA LEU A 312 0.81 -18.56 3.77
C LEU A 312 2.23 -19.13 3.82
N LEU A 313 2.88 -19.03 4.98
CA LEU A 313 4.23 -19.56 5.18
C LEU A 313 4.21 -21.08 5.31
N ASP A 314 5.36 -21.69 5.05
CA ASP A 314 5.56 -23.14 5.20
C ASP A 314 5.34 -23.62 6.65
N ASP A 315 5.45 -22.72 7.64
CA ASP A 315 5.18 -22.99 9.06
C ASP A 315 3.72 -22.78 9.47
N GLY A 316 2.84 -22.44 8.51
CA GLY A 316 1.41 -22.25 8.71
C GLY A 316 0.99 -20.84 9.13
N ARG A 317 1.93 -19.91 9.36
CA ARG A 317 1.60 -18.51 9.67
C ARG A 317 1.23 -17.71 8.42
N VAL A 318 0.47 -16.65 8.62
CA VAL A 318 0.22 -15.60 7.62
C VAL A 318 1.31 -14.55 7.72
N SER A 319 1.99 -14.26 6.62
CA SER A 319 2.96 -13.17 6.56
C SER A 319 2.44 -12.00 5.73
N LEU A 320 2.60 -10.79 6.27
CA LEU A 320 2.47 -9.55 5.51
C LEU A 320 3.85 -9.10 5.02
N LEU A 321 4.00 -8.86 3.72
CA LEU A 321 5.25 -8.48 3.06
C LEU A 321 5.14 -7.09 2.41
N ASP A 322 6.27 -6.42 2.24
CA ASP A 322 6.40 -5.10 1.59
C ASP A 322 5.59 -3.97 2.25
N PHE A 323 6.26 -3.23 3.13
CA PHE A 323 5.70 -2.09 3.85
C PHE A 323 5.96 -0.76 3.12
N GLY A 324 6.22 -0.78 1.81
CA GLY A 324 6.40 0.42 0.99
C GLY A 324 5.16 1.32 0.97
N ILE A 325 3.96 0.74 1.18
CA ILE A 325 2.70 1.47 1.33
C ILE A 325 2.10 1.13 2.69
N VAL A 326 2.15 2.08 3.61
CA VAL A 326 1.61 1.98 4.97
C VAL A 326 0.82 3.24 5.28
N GLY A 327 -0.38 3.07 5.82
CA GLY A 327 -1.20 4.16 6.33
C GLY A 327 -1.10 4.26 7.85
N GLU A 328 -1.35 5.43 8.41
CA GLU A 328 -1.50 5.64 9.85
C GLU A 328 -2.58 6.69 10.04
N LEU A 329 -3.74 6.29 10.59
CA LEU A 329 -4.83 7.24 10.81
C LEU A 329 -4.48 8.21 11.94
N PRO A 330 -4.80 9.51 11.79
CA PRO A 330 -4.83 10.45 12.92
C PRO A 330 -5.74 9.93 14.04
N GLU A 331 -5.40 10.23 15.29
CA GLU A 331 -6.12 9.68 16.45
C GLU A 331 -7.63 9.95 16.41
N VAL A 332 -8.06 11.12 15.94
CA VAL A 332 -9.49 11.44 15.81
C VAL A 332 -10.19 10.45 14.88
N TRP A 333 -9.59 10.14 13.72
CA TRP A 333 -10.14 9.19 12.77
C TRP A 333 -10.05 7.75 13.23
N ARG A 334 -8.99 7.40 13.96
CA ARG A 334 -8.86 6.10 14.63
C ARG A 334 -9.98 5.89 15.64
N SER A 335 -10.28 6.90 16.45
CA SER A 335 -11.39 6.84 17.41
C SER A 335 -12.75 6.72 16.71
N ILE A 336 -12.99 7.50 15.65
CA ILE A 336 -14.21 7.39 14.82
C ILE A 336 -14.37 5.97 14.27
N LEU A 337 -13.28 5.37 13.78
CA LEU A 337 -13.29 4.02 13.23
C LEU A 337 -13.59 2.97 14.31
N ARG A 338 -13.02 3.11 15.52
CA ARG A 338 -13.38 2.25 16.67
C ARG A 338 -14.86 2.39 17.02
N ASP A 339 -15.35 3.62 17.15
CA ASP A 339 -16.76 3.87 17.49
C ASP A 339 -17.71 3.26 16.44
N MET A 340 -17.31 3.27 15.17
CA MET A 340 -18.05 2.64 14.08
C MET A 340 -18.08 1.11 14.22
N PHE A 341 -16.95 0.48 14.54
CA PHE A 341 -16.90 -0.97 14.78
C PHE A 341 -17.69 -1.36 16.03
N HIS A 342 -17.59 -0.58 17.11
CA HIS A 342 -18.36 -0.79 18.33
C HIS A 342 -19.86 -0.75 18.04
N ALA A 343 -20.33 0.32 17.38
CA ALA A 343 -21.73 0.48 17.00
C ALA A 343 -22.22 -0.68 16.13
N THR A 344 -21.40 -1.12 15.18
CA THR A 344 -21.76 -2.24 14.29
C THR A 344 -21.90 -3.56 15.04
N LEU A 345 -20.95 -3.86 15.94
CA LEU A 345 -20.81 -5.19 16.54
C LEU A 345 -21.65 -5.34 17.83
N ILE A 346 -21.80 -4.28 18.60
CA ILE A 346 -22.25 -4.35 20.00
C ILE A 346 -23.69 -3.85 20.16
N ASP A 347 -23.97 -2.58 19.86
CA ASP A 347 -25.20 -1.92 20.30
C ASP A 347 -26.05 -1.25 19.20
N GLY A 348 -25.51 -1.06 18.00
CA GLY A 348 -26.18 -0.33 16.92
C GLY A 348 -26.20 1.20 17.11
N ASP A 349 -25.50 1.75 18.12
CA ASP A 349 -25.53 3.18 18.45
C ASP A 349 -24.37 3.94 17.81
N TYR A 350 -24.67 4.62 16.70
CA TYR A 350 -23.72 5.44 15.95
C TYR A 350 -23.57 6.88 16.51
N SER A 351 -24.15 7.19 17.68
CA SER A 351 -24.04 8.53 18.29
C SER A 351 -22.60 8.89 18.67
N ALA A 352 -21.74 7.90 18.97
CA ALA A 352 -20.31 8.14 19.20
C ALA A 352 -19.58 8.57 17.92
N VAL A 353 -19.87 7.90 16.80
CA VAL A 353 -19.38 8.25 15.47
C VAL A 353 -19.78 9.68 15.10
N ALA A 354 -21.03 10.05 15.39
CA ALA A 354 -21.54 11.42 15.21
C ALA A 354 -20.68 12.48 15.90
N ARG A 355 -20.39 12.27 17.19
CA ARG A 355 -19.56 13.17 18.00
C ARG A 355 -18.14 13.28 17.46
N GLY A 356 -17.57 12.14 17.06
CA GLY A 356 -16.24 12.10 16.45
C GLY A 356 -16.19 12.94 15.17
N ILE A 357 -17.16 12.79 14.27
CA ILE A 357 -17.23 13.60 13.04
C ILE A 357 -17.39 15.09 13.36
N ARG A 358 -18.24 15.46 14.34
CA ARG A 358 -18.37 16.87 14.78
C ARG A 358 -17.06 17.46 15.29
N SER A 359 -16.25 16.67 15.99
CA SER A 359 -14.96 17.12 16.56
C SER A 359 -13.94 17.55 15.48
N LEU A 360 -14.14 17.13 14.22
CA LEU A 360 -13.32 17.54 13.08
C LEU A 360 -13.56 18.99 12.62
N GLY A 361 -14.47 19.72 13.28
CA GLY A 361 -14.58 21.18 13.15
C GLY A 361 -15.47 21.68 12.00
N TYR A 362 -16.30 20.82 11.40
CA TYR A 362 -17.14 21.17 10.24
C TYR A 362 -18.65 20.95 10.46
N THR A 363 -19.17 21.28 11.64
CA THR A 363 -20.63 21.42 11.84
C THR A 363 -20.95 22.73 12.54
N SER A 364 -21.11 23.82 11.77
CA SER A 364 -21.65 25.08 12.29
C SER A 364 -23.11 25.34 11.90
N ASP A 365 -23.76 24.48 11.10
CA ASP A 365 -25.14 24.73 10.60
C ASP A 365 -26.01 23.45 10.48
N LEU A 366 -26.03 22.59 11.49
CA LEU A 366 -27.04 21.52 11.56
C LEU A 366 -27.67 21.48 12.96
N ASP A 367 -28.95 21.87 13.05
CA ASP A 367 -29.82 21.77 14.23
C ASP A 367 -30.08 20.32 14.69
N ALA A 368 -29.54 19.32 13.97
CA ALA A 368 -29.72 17.91 14.28
C ALA A 368 -28.92 17.48 15.52
N THR A 369 -29.47 16.59 16.33
CA THR A 369 -28.81 15.95 17.49
C THR A 369 -27.83 14.86 17.07
N ASP A 370 -26.90 14.48 17.95
CA ASP A 370 -25.95 13.38 17.67
C ASP A 370 -26.64 12.04 17.39
N ALA A 371 -27.81 11.81 17.97
CA ALA A 371 -28.61 10.61 17.72
C ALA A 371 -29.21 10.59 16.31
N GLU A 372 -29.74 11.72 15.83
CA GLU A 372 -30.29 11.85 14.47
C GLU A 372 -29.19 11.70 13.41
N ILE A 373 -28.02 12.26 13.70
CA ILE A 373 -26.81 12.09 12.91
C ILE A 373 -26.39 10.62 12.90
N GLY A 374 -26.27 10.03 14.09
CA GLY A 374 -25.86 8.64 14.27
C GLY A 374 -26.77 7.72 13.46
N ALA A 375 -28.08 7.92 13.53
CA ALA A 375 -29.04 7.16 12.74
C ALA A 375 -28.80 7.28 11.22
N GLN A 376 -28.47 8.47 10.70
CA GLN A 376 -28.14 8.65 9.27
C GLN A 376 -26.84 7.95 8.88
N VAL A 377 -25.80 8.07 9.70
CA VAL A 377 -24.51 7.41 9.48
C VAL A 377 -24.68 5.89 9.55
N GLY A 378 -25.40 5.39 10.54
CA GLY A 378 -25.72 3.97 10.70
C GLY A 378 -26.53 3.41 9.54
N ALA A 379 -27.51 4.16 9.00
CA ALA A 379 -28.28 3.72 7.84
C ALA A 379 -27.41 3.50 6.59
N VAL A 380 -26.29 4.23 6.47
CA VAL A 380 -25.34 4.09 5.35
C VAL A 380 -24.29 3.01 5.64
N LEU A 381 -23.75 2.97 6.86
CA LEU A 381 -22.59 2.13 7.21
C LEU A 381 -22.97 0.75 7.75
N ALA A 382 -24.06 0.60 8.50
CA ALA A 382 -24.45 -0.70 9.06
C ALA A 382 -24.65 -1.78 7.96
N PRO A 383 -25.30 -1.49 6.80
CA PRO A 383 -25.38 -2.46 5.71
C PRO A 383 -24.02 -2.86 5.13
N VAL A 384 -22.99 -2.02 5.24
CA VAL A 384 -21.65 -2.31 4.73
C VAL A 384 -20.91 -3.31 5.61
N PHE A 385 -21.27 -3.46 6.89
CA PHE A 385 -20.62 -4.42 7.77
C PHE A 385 -21.52 -5.60 8.17
N ALA A 386 -22.83 -5.48 7.94
CA ALA A 386 -23.80 -6.53 8.25
C ALA A 386 -23.94 -7.62 7.17
N ASN A 387 -23.46 -7.35 5.94
CA ASN A 387 -23.51 -8.31 4.84
C ASN A 387 -22.24 -9.16 4.74
N ASP A 388 -22.33 -10.27 4.00
CA ASP A 388 -21.18 -11.13 3.67
C ASP A 388 -20.01 -10.31 3.14
N LEU A 389 -18.80 -10.57 3.63
CA LEU A 389 -17.62 -9.79 3.23
C LEU A 389 -17.37 -9.91 1.72
N GLY A 390 -17.71 -11.06 1.12
CA GLY A 390 -17.63 -11.34 -0.31
C GLY A 390 -18.73 -10.71 -1.17
N GLU A 391 -19.75 -10.08 -0.56
CA GLU A 391 -20.81 -9.33 -1.25
C GLU A 391 -20.67 -7.80 -1.08
N LEU A 392 -19.62 -7.33 -0.39
CA LEU A 392 -19.41 -5.92 -0.10
C LEU A 392 -19.01 -5.12 -1.32
N LYS A 393 -19.93 -4.35 -1.89
CA LYS A 393 -19.57 -3.42 -2.95
C LYS A 393 -18.64 -2.30 -2.42
N LEU A 394 -17.35 -2.43 -2.68
CA LEU A 394 -16.33 -1.40 -2.39
C LEU A 394 -16.74 0.00 -2.87
N SER A 395 -17.37 0.08 -4.04
CA SER A 395 -17.91 1.35 -4.59
C SER A 395 -18.95 2.00 -3.69
N SER A 396 -19.73 1.21 -2.96
CA SER A 396 -20.74 1.70 -2.01
C SER A 396 -20.10 2.22 -0.73
N LEU A 397 -19.05 1.56 -0.21
CA LEU A 397 -18.30 2.04 0.95
C LEU A 397 -17.57 3.35 0.64
N ILE A 398 -16.84 3.40 -0.48
CA ILE A 398 -16.17 4.64 -0.92
C ILE A 398 -17.21 5.73 -1.19
N GLY A 399 -18.31 5.40 -1.86
CA GLY A 399 -19.42 6.33 -2.09
C GLY A 399 -20.03 6.86 -0.79
N ALA A 400 -20.21 6.00 0.22
CA ALA A 400 -20.68 6.37 1.54
C ALA A 400 -19.73 7.35 2.24
N LEU A 401 -18.43 7.02 2.31
CA LEU A 401 -17.42 7.89 2.90
C LEU A 401 -17.34 9.25 2.19
N VAL A 402 -17.41 9.26 0.85
CA VAL A 402 -17.43 10.50 0.05
C VAL A 402 -18.72 11.30 0.28
N THR A 403 -19.86 10.62 0.41
CA THR A 403 -21.16 11.27 0.68
C THR A 403 -21.16 11.92 2.05
N ILE A 404 -20.66 11.21 3.07
CA ILE A 404 -20.46 11.74 4.42
C ILE A 404 -19.49 12.93 4.37
N GLY A 405 -18.34 12.80 3.73
CA GLY A 405 -17.39 13.92 3.58
C GLY A 405 -17.98 15.15 2.90
N ARG A 406 -18.79 14.97 1.84
CA ARG A 406 -19.45 16.07 1.11
C ARG A 406 -20.58 16.73 1.87
N GLN A 407 -21.45 15.94 2.50
CA GLN A 407 -22.61 16.46 3.24
C GLN A 407 -22.18 17.21 4.52
N TRP A 408 -20.96 16.95 5.01
CA TRP A 408 -20.48 17.40 6.33
C TRP A 408 -19.24 18.30 6.24
N GLY A 409 -18.77 18.64 5.04
CA GLY A 409 -17.61 19.50 4.83
C GLY A 409 -16.29 18.94 5.36
N VAL A 410 -16.24 17.64 5.67
CA VAL A 410 -15.06 17.00 6.26
C VAL A 410 -14.12 16.54 5.15
N ALA A 411 -12.89 17.08 5.16
CA ALA A 411 -11.80 16.49 4.40
C ALA A 411 -11.46 15.12 5.00
N SER A 412 -11.72 14.05 4.23
CA SER A 412 -11.32 12.69 4.62
C SER A 412 -9.80 12.55 4.46
N PRO A 413 -9.10 11.93 5.44
CA PRO A 413 -7.69 11.57 5.27
C PRO A 413 -7.51 10.67 4.06
N GLU A 414 -6.38 10.84 3.37
CA GLU A 414 -5.99 9.97 2.25
C GLU A 414 -5.92 8.50 2.71
N GLU A 415 -5.57 8.27 3.97
CA GLU A 415 -5.50 6.96 4.61
C GLU A 415 -6.86 6.23 4.66
N LEU A 416 -8.00 6.94 4.64
CA LEU A 416 -9.32 6.28 4.55
C LEU A 416 -9.57 5.68 3.17
N VAL A 417 -9.03 6.29 2.11
CA VAL A 417 -9.08 5.71 0.76
C VAL A 417 -8.23 4.44 0.73
N LEU A 418 -7.06 4.48 1.37
CA LEU A 418 -6.18 3.33 1.51
C LEU A 418 -6.85 2.18 2.27
N PHE A 419 -7.51 2.50 3.39
CA PHE A 419 -8.32 1.57 4.18
C PHE A 419 -9.42 0.91 3.33
N GLY A 420 -10.22 1.70 2.63
CA GLY A 420 -11.28 1.19 1.76
C GLY A 420 -10.74 0.25 0.70
N LYS A 421 -9.65 0.62 0.02
CA LYS A 421 -8.98 -0.23 -0.98
C LYS A 421 -8.54 -1.58 -0.40
N GLN A 422 -8.03 -1.61 0.83
CA GLN A 422 -7.61 -2.86 1.48
C GLN A 422 -8.80 -3.75 1.83
N LEU A 423 -9.91 -3.18 2.29
CA LEU A 423 -11.13 -3.95 2.52
C LEU A 423 -11.62 -4.66 1.25
N GLY A 424 -11.51 -4.01 0.08
CA GLY A 424 -11.85 -4.65 -1.20
C GLY A 424 -10.93 -5.83 -1.58
N TYR A 425 -9.65 -5.79 -1.17
CA TYR A 425 -8.76 -6.94 -1.32
C TYR A 425 -9.16 -8.09 -0.38
N PHE A 426 -9.47 -7.78 0.88
CA PHE A 426 -9.94 -8.78 1.84
C PHE A 426 -11.27 -9.41 1.43
N GLU A 427 -12.23 -8.63 0.92
CA GLU A 427 -13.45 -9.13 0.26
C GLU A 427 -13.09 -10.18 -0.79
N ARG A 428 -12.19 -9.85 -1.72
CA ARG A 428 -11.84 -10.73 -2.82
C ARG A 428 -11.23 -12.05 -2.35
N TYR A 429 -10.43 -12.02 -1.28
CA TYR A 429 -9.94 -13.26 -0.66
C TYR A 429 -11.06 -14.01 0.06
N ALA A 430 -11.93 -13.32 0.80
CA ALA A 430 -13.02 -13.95 1.54
C ALA A 430 -13.99 -14.68 0.63
N THR A 431 -14.35 -14.12 -0.53
CA THR A 431 -15.20 -14.80 -1.53
C THR A 431 -14.65 -16.18 -1.92
N ARG A 432 -13.33 -16.34 -1.94
CA ARG A 432 -12.66 -17.60 -2.30
C ARG A 432 -12.34 -18.48 -1.09
N MET A 433 -11.79 -17.90 -0.03
CA MET A 433 -11.20 -18.59 1.12
C MET A 433 -12.16 -18.79 2.28
N ALA A 434 -13.19 -17.95 2.39
CA ALA A 434 -14.18 -17.97 3.46
C ALA A 434 -15.60 -17.60 2.96
N PRO A 435 -16.19 -18.35 2.02
CA PRO A 435 -17.53 -18.03 1.52
C PRO A 435 -18.56 -18.00 2.65
N GLY A 436 -19.44 -17.00 2.69
CA GLY A 436 -20.43 -16.87 3.77
C GLY A 436 -19.90 -16.19 5.05
N TRP A 437 -18.67 -15.68 5.04
CA TRP A 437 -18.07 -15.02 6.20
C TRP A 437 -18.46 -13.54 6.29
N VAL A 438 -19.17 -13.20 7.36
CA VAL A 438 -19.52 -11.82 7.72
C VAL A 438 -18.47 -11.27 8.69
N MET A 439 -17.67 -10.31 8.24
CA MET A 439 -16.61 -9.69 9.05
C MET A 439 -17.18 -8.86 10.22
N GLY A 440 -18.23 -8.06 9.97
CA GLY A 440 -18.73 -7.10 10.96
C GLY A 440 -19.41 -7.73 12.19
N THR A 441 -19.67 -9.03 12.17
CA THR A 441 -20.23 -9.79 13.30
C THR A 441 -19.26 -10.80 13.90
N ASP A 442 -18.03 -10.88 13.36
CA ASP A 442 -17.04 -11.83 13.83
C ASP A 442 -16.32 -11.31 15.08
N LEU A 443 -16.81 -11.73 16.24
CA LEU A 443 -16.26 -11.40 17.56
C LEU A 443 -14.75 -11.68 17.70
N TYR A 444 -14.22 -12.67 16.96
CA TYR A 444 -12.79 -12.98 16.98
C TYR A 444 -11.93 -11.81 16.52
N LEU A 445 -12.40 -11.04 15.53
CA LEU A 445 -11.64 -9.92 14.97
C LEU A 445 -11.48 -8.75 15.95
N PHE A 446 -12.42 -8.62 16.89
CA PHE A 446 -12.53 -7.46 17.77
C PHE A 446 -12.18 -7.75 19.23
N ARG A 447 -11.79 -8.98 19.56
CA ARG A 447 -11.49 -9.41 20.94
C ARG A 447 -10.41 -8.56 21.64
N ASN A 448 -9.49 -7.95 20.90
CA ASN A 448 -8.46 -7.07 21.44
C ASN A 448 -8.85 -5.59 21.36
N VAL A 449 -9.83 -5.25 20.52
CA VAL A 449 -10.34 -3.88 20.36
C VAL A 449 -11.38 -3.55 21.44
N PHE A 450 -12.27 -4.50 21.75
CA PHE A 450 -13.35 -4.38 22.74
C PHE A 450 -13.40 -5.64 23.63
N PRO A 451 -12.39 -5.90 24.47
CA PRO A 451 -12.23 -7.18 25.16
C PRO A 451 -13.41 -7.54 26.07
N ASP A 452 -13.90 -6.58 26.85
CA ASP A 452 -14.97 -6.83 27.82
C ASP A 452 -16.33 -7.02 27.10
N GLU A 453 -16.61 -6.19 26.11
CA GLU A 453 -17.84 -6.24 25.32
C GLU A 453 -17.91 -7.50 24.45
N VAL A 454 -16.80 -7.88 23.83
CA VAL A 454 -16.70 -9.12 23.06
C VAL A 454 -16.86 -10.35 23.96
N ALA A 455 -16.25 -10.37 25.14
CA ALA A 455 -16.41 -11.47 26.08
C ALA A 455 -17.86 -11.61 26.54
N ALA A 456 -18.51 -10.50 26.92
CA ALA A 456 -19.91 -10.50 27.32
C ALA A 456 -20.83 -10.95 26.18
N ARG A 457 -20.56 -10.52 24.94
CA ARG A 457 -21.34 -10.90 23.77
C ARG A 457 -21.14 -12.38 23.40
N ALA A 458 -19.92 -12.88 23.50
CA ALA A 458 -19.61 -14.29 23.27
C ALA A 458 -20.33 -15.19 24.29
N GLU A 459 -20.38 -14.78 25.57
CA GLU A 459 -21.13 -15.46 26.61
C GLU A 459 -22.64 -15.45 26.33
N GLN A 460 -23.21 -14.30 25.96
CA GLN A 460 -24.62 -14.18 25.59
C GLN A 460 -25.02 -15.07 24.40
N LEU A 461 -24.13 -15.20 23.41
CA LEU A 461 -24.36 -16.02 22.22
C LEU A 461 -24.01 -17.49 22.42
N GLY A 462 -23.36 -17.85 23.54
CA GLY A 462 -22.87 -19.20 23.79
C GLY A 462 -21.78 -19.66 22.80
N VAL A 463 -20.98 -18.72 22.29
CA VAL A 463 -19.94 -18.98 21.28
C VAL A 463 -18.56 -18.96 21.93
N THR A 464 -17.77 -20.00 21.70
CA THR A 464 -16.34 -20.00 22.06
C THR A 464 -15.53 -19.41 20.92
N LEU A 465 -14.72 -18.39 21.21
CA LEU A 465 -13.84 -17.79 20.21
C LEU A 465 -12.68 -18.74 19.90
N PRO A 466 -12.22 -18.80 18.63
CA PRO A 466 -11.03 -19.57 18.27
C PRO A 466 -9.81 -19.14 19.07
N GLU A 467 -8.97 -20.11 19.43
CA GLU A 467 -7.58 -19.85 19.80
C GLU A 467 -6.75 -19.60 18.54
N ASP A 468 -5.67 -18.84 18.70
CA ASP A 468 -4.80 -18.47 17.59
C ASP A 468 -3.64 -19.43 17.35
#